data_AF-A0A2D0IA53-F1
#
_entry.id   AF-A0A2D0IA53-F1
#
_cell.length_a   1.000
_cell.length_b   1.000
_cell.length_c   1.000
_cell.angle_alpha   90.00
_cell.angle_beta   90.00
_cell.angle_gamma   90.00
#
_symmetry.space_group_name_H-M   'P 1'
#
loop_
_entity.id
_entity.type
_entity.pdbx_description
1 polymer ?
#
loop_
_entity_poly.entity_id
_entity_poly.type
_entity_poly.pdbx_seq_one_letter_code
_entity_poly.pdbx_strand_id
1 'polypeptide(L)'
;MKSPNIPLNDIAPLVEIHDYSLYYFSALVLIITALAAASIFAIIKQVRKRKISIRKEKLNALRAVAFSDPKHAAYTISEIGRVFASDNERTYKAYQNLFDRLEPYKYAPRVEMIDEETIGYYRLYLEMIDA
;
A
#
# COMPACT_ATOMS: atom_id res chain seq x y z
N MET A 1 -92.12 4.49 13.97
CA MET A 1 -90.99 4.50 14.93
C MET A 1 -90.08 5.66 14.54
N LYS A 2 -89.85 6.63 15.44
CA LYS A 2 -88.95 7.77 15.19
C LYS A 2 -87.51 7.31 15.43
N SER A 3 -86.65 7.42 14.43
CA SER A 3 -85.21 7.18 14.57
C SER A 3 -84.61 8.24 15.51
N PRO A 4 -83.74 7.86 16.47
CA PRO A 4 -83.10 8.83 17.34
C PRO A 4 -82.23 9.79 16.52
N ASN A 5 -82.42 11.10 16.71
CA ASN A 5 -81.54 12.14 16.16
C ASN A 5 -80.23 12.13 16.94
N ILE A 6 -79.23 11.44 16.42
CA ILE A 6 -77.87 11.48 16.94
C ILE A 6 -77.19 12.70 16.31
N PRO A 7 -76.74 13.70 17.09
CA PRO A 7 -76.00 14.82 16.53
C PRO A 7 -74.67 14.30 15.98
N LEU A 8 -74.51 14.35 14.65
CA LEU A 8 -73.22 14.13 14.02
C LEU A 8 -72.35 15.35 14.32
N ASN A 9 -71.29 15.13 15.11
CA ASN A 9 -70.23 16.12 15.21
C ASN A 9 -69.37 16.05 13.94
N ASP A 10 -69.17 17.19 13.29
CA ASP A 10 -68.27 17.30 12.15
C ASP A 10 -66.88 16.79 12.53
N ILE A 11 -66.38 15.84 11.74
CA ILE A 11 -65.00 15.39 11.82
C ILE A 11 -64.11 16.46 11.21
N ALA A 12 -63.06 16.85 11.93
CA ALA A 12 -62.11 17.84 11.46
C ALA A 12 -61.53 17.43 10.07
N PRO A 13 -61.30 18.40 9.16
CA PRO A 13 -60.72 18.10 7.86
C PRO A 13 -59.33 17.51 8.03
N LEU A 14 -58.95 16.62 7.12
CA LEU A 14 -57.62 16.02 7.09
C LEU A 14 -56.58 17.13 6.93
N VAL A 15 -55.69 17.26 7.93
CA VAL A 15 -54.55 18.18 7.88
C VAL A 15 -53.37 17.42 7.30
N GLU A 16 -52.82 17.91 6.19
CA GLU A 16 -51.62 17.34 5.60
C GLU A 16 -50.40 17.61 6.50
N ILE A 17 -49.88 16.55 7.10
CA ILE A 17 -48.64 16.60 7.87
C ILE A 17 -47.50 16.29 6.90
N HIS A 18 -46.62 17.27 6.71
CA HIS A 18 -45.44 17.09 5.88
C HIS A 18 -44.43 16.20 6.61
N ASP A 19 -44.07 15.06 6.02
CA ASP A 19 -43.03 14.15 6.53
C ASP A 19 -41.76 14.25 5.68
N TYR A 20 -40.67 14.71 6.31
CA TYR A 20 -39.35 14.83 5.69
C TYR A 20 -38.36 13.78 6.18
N SER A 21 -38.80 12.81 7.00
CA SER A 21 -37.93 11.79 7.61
C SER A 21 -37.06 11.06 6.59
N LEU A 22 -37.62 10.68 5.44
CA LEU A 22 -36.90 10.03 4.36
C LEU A 22 -35.78 10.91 3.78
N TYR A 23 -36.04 12.20 3.57
CA TYR A 23 -35.04 13.13 3.04
C TYR A 23 -33.87 13.33 4.01
N TYR A 24 -34.16 13.46 5.31
CA TYR A 24 -33.11 13.55 6.33
C TYR A 24 -32.27 12.28 6.40
N PHE A 25 -32.91 11.11 6.35
CA PHE A 25 -32.22 9.83 6.32
C PHE A 25 -31.33 9.70 5.09
N SER A 26 -31.84 10.00 3.90
CA SER A 26 -31.06 9.94 2.65
C SER A 26 -29.88 10.91 2.65
N ALA A 27 -30.07 12.14 3.14
CA ALA A 27 -28.98 13.12 3.26
C ALA A 27 -27.90 12.64 4.23
N LEU A 28 -28.29 12.07 5.38
CA LEU A 28 -27.35 11.53 6.37
C LEU A 28 -26.55 10.36 5.78
N VAL A 29 -27.21 9.43 5.10
CA VAL A 29 -26.55 8.30 4.44
C VAL A 29 -25.53 8.81 3.42
N LEU A 30 -25.90 9.77 2.57
CA LEU A 30 -24.99 10.37 1.58
C LEU A 30 -23.76 11.00 2.23
N ILE A 31 -23.94 11.76 3.32
CA ILE A 31 -22.83 12.39 4.04
C ILE A 31 -21.89 11.32 4.61
N ILE A 32 -22.43 10.28 5.24
CA ILE A 32 -21.62 9.19 5.82
C ILE A 32 -20.86 8.46 4.71
N THR A 33 -21.51 8.15 3.58
CA THR A 33 -20.86 7.51 2.43
C THR A 33 -19.74 8.39 1.86
N ALA A 34 -19.96 9.70 1.72
CA ALA A 34 -18.95 10.63 1.23
C ALA A 34 -17.74 10.71 2.17
N LEU A 35 -17.98 10.79 3.48
CA LEU A 35 -16.92 10.80 4.50
C LEU A 35 -16.13 9.49 4.51
N ALA A 36 -16.80 8.35 4.38
CA ALA A 36 -16.14 7.05 4.27
C ALA A 36 -15.25 6.97 3.02
N ALA A 37 -15.75 7.39 1.86
CA ALA A 37 -14.99 7.42 0.61
C ALA A 37 -13.76 8.34 0.71
N ALA A 38 -13.93 9.54 1.26
CA ALA A 38 -12.83 10.49 1.48
C ALA A 38 -11.76 9.91 2.42
N SER A 39 -12.18 9.22 3.48
CA SER A 39 -11.28 8.59 4.45
C SER A 39 -10.48 7.45 3.81
N ILE A 40 -11.15 6.56 3.05
CA ILE A 40 -10.48 5.48 2.31
C ILE A 40 -9.47 6.05 1.32
N PHE A 41 -9.85 7.07 0.55
CA PHE A 41 -8.97 7.71 -0.41
C PHE A 41 -7.72 8.32 0.27
N ALA A 42 -7.91 9.01 1.40
CA ALA A 42 -6.81 9.58 2.17
C ALA A 42 -5.84 8.50 2.70
N ILE A 43 -6.36 7.38 3.21
CA ILE A 43 -5.56 6.25 3.67
C ILE A 43 -4.74 5.65 2.53
N ILE A 44 -5.38 5.36 1.39
CA ILE A 44 -4.69 4.81 0.21
C ILE A 44 -3.56 5.75 -0.25
N LYS A 45 -3.84 7.05 -0.32
CA LYS A 45 -2.85 8.07 -0.71
C LYS A 45 -1.67 8.09 0.25
N GLN A 46 -1.92 8.04 1.57
CA GLN A 46 -0.88 8.07 2.58
C GLN A 46 -0.01 6.80 2.56
N VAL A 47 -0.63 5.63 2.41
CA VAL A 47 0.10 4.35 2.30
C VAL A 47 0.98 4.34 1.05
N ARG A 48 0.48 4.79 -0.10
CA ARG A 48 1.27 4.89 -1.34
C ARG A 48 2.48 5.81 -1.19
N LYS A 49 2.30 6.99 -0.59
CA LYS A 49 3.42 7.92 -0.31
C LYS A 49 4.49 7.27 0.58
N ARG A 50 4.09 6.60 1.65
CA ARG A 50 5.03 5.90 2.56
C ARG A 50 5.80 4.80 1.83
N LYS A 51 5.13 3.99 1.01
CA LYS A 51 5.78 2.94 0.21
C LYS A 51 6.84 3.51 -0.73
N ILE A 52 6.54 4.61 -1.42
CA ILE A 52 7.51 5.29 -2.30
C ILE A 52 8.72 5.78 -1.51
N SER A 53 8.51 6.37 -0.33
CA SER A 53 9.60 6.83 0.55
C SER A 53 10.53 5.69 0.95
N ILE A 54 9.96 4.57 1.43
CA ILE A 54 10.74 3.40 1.88
C ILE A 54 11.51 2.80 0.69
N ARG A 55 10.88 2.67 -0.48
CA ARG A 55 11.55 2.15 -1.68
C ARG A 55 12.77 3.00 -2.05
N LYS A 56 12.62 4.33 -2.03
CA LYS A 56 13.71 5.26 -2.34
C LYS A 56 14.86 5.16 -1.32
N GLU A 57 14.53 5.05 -0.04
CA GLU A 57 15.51 4.86 1.03
C GLU A 57 16.31 3.57 0.83
N LYS A 58 15.62 2.46 0.52
CA LYS A 58 16.26 1.16 0.24
C LYS A 58 17.14 1.19 -1.01
N LEU A 59 16.72 1.88 -2.07
CA LEU A 59 17.55 2.04 -3.27
C LEU A 59 18.83 2.84 -2.98
N ASN A 60 18.71 3.92 -2.20
CA ASN A 60 19.87 4.70 -1.76
C ASN A 60 20.81 3.87 -0.89
N ALA A 61 20.28 3.03 -0.01
CA ALA A 61 21.08 2.13 0.82
C ALA A 61 21.89 1.15 -0.04
N LEU A 62 21.30 0.58 -1.10
CA LEU A 62 22.05 -0.25 -2.06
C LEU A 62 23.16 0.56 -2.75
N ARG A 63 22.86 1.74 -3.28
CA ARG A 63 23.87 2.60 -3.94
C ARG A 63 25.05 2.97 -3.03
N ALA A 64 24.85 3.00 -1.72
CA ALA A 64 25.87 3.34 -0.73
C ALA A 64 26.67 2.14 -0.21
N VAL A 65 26.37 0.91 -0.65
CA VAL A 65 27.10 -0.29 -0.19
C VAL A 65 28.58 -0.19 -0.58
N ALA A 66 29.45 -0.28 0.41
CA ALA A 66 30.90 -0.37 0.23
C ALA A 66 31.36 -1.83 0.26
N PHE A 67 32.21 -2.23 -0.68
CA PHE A 67 32.73 -3.59 -0.78
C PHE A 67 33.94 -3.87 0.12
N SER A 68 34.38 -2.89 0.93
CA SER A 68 35.49 -3.04 1.88
C SER A 68 35.21 -4.05 3.00
N ASP A 69 33.93 -4.28 3.31
CA ASP A 69 33.48 -5.39 4.17
C ASP A 69 32.60 -6.33 3.33
N PRO A 70 33.18 -7.40 2.75
CA PRO A 70 32.49 -8.27 1.80
C PRO A 70 31.31 -9.01 2.44
N LYS A 71 31.43 -9.37 3.72
CA LYS A 71 30.38 -10.09 4.44
C LYS A 71 29.19 -9.17 4.69
N HIS A 72 29.45 -7.98 5.21
CA HIS A 72 28.41 -7.00 5.44
C HIS A 72 27.73 -6.60 4.13
N ALA A 73 28.51 -6.30 3.09
CA ALA A 73 27.99 -5.98 1.76
C ALA A 73 27.07 -7.08 1.21
N ALA A 74 27.49 -8.35 1.29
CA ALA A 74 26.70 -9.46 0.77
C ALA A 74 25.38 -9.66 1.53
N TYR A 75 25.37 -9.48 2.85
CA TYR A 75 24.13 -9.49 3.64
C TYR A 75 23.21 -8.33 3.27
N THR A 76 23.75 -7.10 3.25
CA THR A 76 22.98 -5.89 2.95
C THR A 76 22.38 -5.95 1.54
N ILE A 77 23.15 -6.35 0.53
CA ILE A 77 22.67 -6.48 -0.84
C ILE A 77 21.59 -7.57 -0.94
N SER A 78 21.80 -8.73 -0.31
CA SER A 78 20.79 -9.81 -0.29
C SER A 78 19.47 -9.36 0.34
N GLU A 79 19.55 -8.72 1.51
CA GLU A 79 18.36 -8.34 2.27
C GLU A 79 17.58 -7.22 1.57
N ILE A 80 18.28 -6.15 1.19
CA ILE A 80 17.64 -4.98 0.58
C ILE A 80 17.25 -5.27 -0.88
N GLY A 81 18.10 -5.99 -1.62
CA GLY A 81 17.85 -6.36 -3.01
C GLY A 81 16.56 -7.13 -3.18
N ARG A 82 16.20 -8.00 -2.23
CA ARG A 82 14.95 -8.77 -2.24
C ARG A 82 13.69 -7.91 -2.36
N VAL A 83 13.71 -6.68 -1.83
CA VAL A 83 12.56 -5.75 -1.87
C VAL A 83 12.14 -5.42 -3.31
N PHE A 84 13.10 -5.42 -4.23
CA PHE A 84 12.91 -5.08 -5.64
C PHE A 84 12.68 -6.32 -6.52
N ALA A 85 12.99 -7.52 -6.01
CA ALA A 85 12.87 -8.76 -6.76
C ALA A 85 11.43 -9.06 -7.22
N SER A 86 10.42 -8.48 -6.56
CA SER A 86 9.01 -8.65 -6.92
C SER A 86 8.48 -7.65 -7.95
N ASP A 87 9.31 -6.74 -8.48
CA ASP A 87 8.85 -5.73 -9.44
C ASP A 87 8.43 -6.34 -10.78
N ASN A 88 9.17 -7.34 -11.27
CA ASN A 88 8.86 -8.10 -12.47
C ASN A 88 9.72 -9.39 -12.56
N GLU A 89 9.39 -10.28 -13.49
CA GLU A 89 10.10 -11.56 -13.67
C GLU A 89 11.59 -11.38 -14.01
N ARG A 90 11.95 -10.35 -14.78
CA ARG A 90 13.33 -10.07 -15.17
C ARG A 90 14.17 -9.68 -13.95
N THR A 91 13.66 -8.76 -13.13
CA THR A 91 14.29 -8.33 -11.87
C THR A 91 14.37 -9.47 -10.88
N TYR A 92 13.35 -10.33 -10.80
CA TYR A 92 13.39 -11.54 -9.98
C TYR A 92 14.55 -12.47 -10.36
N LYS A 93 14.70 -12.77 -11.66
CA LYS A 93 15.79 -13.63 -12.15
C LYS A 93 17.17 -13.01 -11.91
N ALA A 94 17.31 -11.71 -12.14
CA ALA A 94 18.55 -10.98 -11.88
C ALA A 94 18.91 -10.99 -10.39
N TYR A 95 17.92 -10.79 -9.50
CA TYR A 95 18.12 -10.89 -8.06
C TYR A 95 18.54 -12.29 -7.63
N GLN A 96 17.88 -13.34 -8.12
CA GLN A 96 18.24 -14.72 -7.78
C GLN A 96 19.67 -15.05 -8.19
N ASN A 97 20.07 -14.70 -9.43
CA ASN A 97 21.44 -14.90 -9.88
C ASN A 97 22.46 -14.17 -9.01
N LEU A 98 22.18 -12.91 -8.65
CA LEU A 98 23.01 -12.14 -7.74
C LEU A 98 23.06 -12.75 -6.34
N PHE A 99 21.93 -13.21 -5.81
CA PHE A 99 21.82 -13.80 -4.49
C PHE A 99 22.69 -15.06 -4.36
N ASP A 100 22.64 -15.94 -5.35
CA ASP A 100 23.45 -17.16 -5.39
C ASP A 100 24.94 -16.83 -5.42
N ARG A 101 25.34 -15.80 -6.17
CA ARG A 101 26.73 -15.32 -6.23
C ARG A 101 27.21 -14.68 -4.93
N LEU A 102 26.31 -14.09 -4.16
CA LEU A 102 26.61 -13.49 -2.86
C LEU A 102 26.67 -14.52 -1.73
N GLU A 103 26.19 -15.74 -1.94
CA GLU A 103 26.11 -16.79 -0.92
C GLU A 103 27.46 -17.12 -0.25
N PRO A 104 28.56 -17.33 -1.01
CA PRO A 104 29.86 -17.64 -0.43
C PRO A 104 30.36 -16.55 0.53
N TYR A 105 29.99 -15.30 0.26
CA TYR A 105 30.44 -14.13 1.02
C TYR A 105 29.68 -13.93 2.34
N LYS A 106 28.49 -14.54 2.49
CA LYS A 106 27.64 -14.37 3.69
C LYS A 106 28.00 -15.32 4.81
N TYR A 107 28.33 -16.56 4.48
CA TYR A 107 28.37 -17.64 5.48
C TYR A 107 29.78 -18.07 5.87
N ALA A 108 30.81 -17.72 5.10
CA ALA A 108 32.18 -18.09 5.43
C ALA A 108 32.69 -17.33 6.69
N PRO A 109 33.46 -17.99 7.58
CA PRO A 109 34.07 -17.34 8.75
C PRO A 109 35.11 -16.27 8.39
N ARG A 110 35.89 -16.51 7.34
CA ARG A 110 36.78 -15.54 6.71
C ARG A 110 36.38 -15.46 5.24
N VAL A 111 36.26 -14.25 4.75
CA VAL A 111 35.69 -13.97 3.43
C VAL A 111 36.71 -13.15 2.65
N GLU A 112 36.95 -13.55 1.40
CA GLU A 112 37.74 -12.76 0.46
C GLU A 112 36.94 -11.53 -0.02
N MET A 113 37.62 -10.60 -0.67
CA MET A 113 36.94 -9.49 -1.33
C MET A 113 35.97 -10.03 -2.39
N ILE A 114 34.82 -9.38 -2.54
CA ILE A 114 33.85 -9.76 -3.58
C ILE A 114 34.51 -9.62 -4.94
N ASP A 115 34.43 -10.67 -5.74
CA ASP A 115 35.00 -10.72 -7.08
C ASP A 115 34.32 -9.72 -8.03
N GLU A 116 35.07 -9.26 -9.05
CA GLU A 116 34.57 -8.24 -9.98
C GLU A 116 33.39 -8.74 -10.82
N GLU A 117 33.26 -10.05 -11.06
CA GLU A 117 32.10 -10.60 -11.76
C GLU A 117 30.83 -10.39 -10.93
N THR A 118 30.84 -10.77 -9.65
CA THR A 118 29.72 -10.57 -8.71
C THR A 118 29.39 -9.07 -8.54
N ILE A 119 30.41 -8.21 -8.48
CA ILE A 119 30.21 -6.75 -8.48
C ILE A 119 29.54 -6.28 -9.80
N GLY A 120 29.91 -6.86 -10.93
CA GLY A 120 29.27 -6.60 -12.22
C GLY A 120 27.79 -6.97 -12.23
N TYR A 121 27.43 -8.15 -11.73
CA TYR A 121 26.02 -8.56 -11.58
C TYR A 121 25.25 -7.64 -10.64
N TYR A 122 25.90 -7.17 -9.58
CA TYR A 122 25.30 -6.21 -8.66
C TYR A 122 25.01 -4.85 -9.34
N ARG A 123 25.95 -4.32 -10.11
CA ARG A 123 25.76 -3.07 -10.87
C ARG A 123 24.63 -3.20 -11.89
N LEU A 124 24.58 -4.31 -12.62
CA LEU A 124 23.49 -4.60 -13.56
C LEU A 124 22.14 -4.70 -12.85
N TYR A 125 22.10 -5.33 -11.68
CA TYR A 125 20.89 -5.37 -10.86
C TYR A 125 20.45 -3.97 -10.42
N LEU A 126 21.37 -3.11 -9.99
CA LEU A 126 21.11 -1.71 -9.62
C LEU A 126 20.50 -0.92 -10.79
N GLU A 127 21.06 -1.05 -12.00
CA GLU A 127 20.53 -0.38 -13.20
C GLU A 127 19.10 -0.84 -13.52
N MET A 128 18.81 -2.12 -13.34
CA MET A 128 17.47 -2.66 -13.60
C MET A 128 16.40 -2.18 -12.63
N ILE A 129 16.74 -1.94 -11.36
CA ILE A 129 15.78 -1.48 -10.34
C ILE A 129 15.60 0.04 -10.30
N ASP A 130 16.54 0.77 -10.92
CA ASP A 130 16.55 2.22 -11.06
C ASP A 130 15.89 2.71 -12.36
N ALA A 131 15.78 1.84 -13.37
CA ALA A 131 15.06 2.07 -14.62
C ALA A 131 13.53 2.15 -14.44
#